data_AF-A0A3D4N0Z7-F1
#
_entry.id   AF-A0A3D4N0Z7-F1
#
_cell.length_a   1.000
_cell.length_b   1.000
_cell.length_c   1.000
_cell.angle_alpha   90.00
_cell.angle_beta   90.00
_cell.angle_gamma   90.00
#
_symmetry.space_group_name_H-M   'P 1'
#
loop_
_entity.id
_entity.type
_entity.pdbx_description
1 polymer ?
#
loop_
_entity_poly.entity_id
_entity_poly.type
_entity_poly.pdbx_seq_one_letter_code
_entity_poly.pdbx_strand_id
1 'polypeptide(L)' 'VKNGVAIIMISSELPEVINMSDRVVVMSNGKITGCLSREGLTQEKIMHHATQFVTT' A
#
# COMPACT_ATOMS: atom_id res chain seq x y z
N VAL A 1 -13.71 -24.78 5.08
CA VAL A 1 -13.58 -23.45 4.45
C VAL A 1 -12.49 -22.67 5.17
N LYS A 2 -11.27 -22.61 4.63
CA LYS A 2 -10.18 -21.80 5.21
C LYS A 2 -9.60 -20.75 4.26
N ASN A 3 -9.98 -20.74 2.99
CA ASN A 3 -9.42 -19.82 1.98
C ASN A 3 -10.58 -19.20 1.20
N GLY A 4 -10.75 -17.88 1.26
CA GLY A 4 -11.74 -17.19 0.43
C GLY A 4 -12.27 -15.85 0.95
N VAL A 5 -11.76 -15.33 2.06
CA VAL A 5 -12.17 -14.00 2.57
C VAL A 5 -11.10 -12.98 2.21
N ALA A 6 -11.49 -11.95 1.46
CA ALA A 6 -10.65 -10.78 1.24
C ALA A 6 -10.83 -9.82 2.42
N ILE A 7 -9.72 -9.39 3.01
CA ILE A 7 -9.70 -8.39 4.08
C ILE A 7 -9.14 -7.10 3.49
N ILE A 8 -9.88 -6.00 3.64
CA ILE A 8 -9.38 -4.67 3.33
C ILE A 8 -8.92 -4.06 4.64
N MET A 9 -7.61 -3.84 4.75
CA MET A 9 -6.99 -3.20 5.90
C MET A 9 -6.68 -1.74 5.57
N ILE A 10 -7.00 -0.83 6.50
CA ILE A 10 -6.64 0.58 6.43
C ILE A 10 -5.80 0.88 7.66
N SER A 11 -4.54 1.24 7.46
CA SER A 11 -3.62 1.63 8.53
C SER A 11 -2.75 2.79 8.07
N SER A 12 -2.40 3.67 9.01
CA SER A 12 -1.42 4.75 8.82
C SER A 12 0.02 4.28 9.08
N GLU A 13 0.20 3.08 9.63
CA GLU A 13 1.49 2.52 9.98
C GLU A 13 2.03 1.64 8.84
N LEU A 14 3.05 2.14 8.13
CA LEU A 14 3.68 1.42 7.02
C LEU A 14 4.17 0.00 7.39
N PRO A 15 4.79 -0.24 8.56
CA PRO A 15 5.25 -1.58 8.92
C PRO A 15 4.11 -2.60 9.02
N GLU A 16 2.94 -2.18 9.50
CA GLU A 16 1.77 -3.05 9.61
C GLU A 16 1.23 -3.42 8.23
N VAL A 17 1.09 -2.42 7.35
CA VAL A 17 0.64 -2.60 5.96
C VAL A 17 1.58 -3.55 5.19
N ILE A 18 2.89 -3.40 5.36
CA ILE A 18 3.88 -4.25 4.69
C ILE A 18 3.83 -5.70 5.18
N ASN A 19 3.67 -5.92 6.49
CA ASN A 19 3.70 -7.25 7.08
C ASN A 19 2.43 -8.06 6.81
N MET A 20 1.27 -7.40 6.84
CA MET A 20 -0.04 -8.06 6.80
C MET A 20 -0.62 -8.19 5.40
N SER A 21 -0.12 -7.44 4.42
CA SER A 21 -0.74 -7.37 3.09
C SER A 21 -0.01 -8.20 2.04
N ASP A 22 -0.78 -8.85 1.17
CA ASP A 22 -0.26 -9.47 -0.06
C ASP A 22 -0.14 -8.45 -1.21
N ARG A 23 -0.99 -7.42 -1.18
CA ARG A 23 -1.04 -6.33 -2.16
C ARG A 23 -1.43 -5.03 -1.49
N VAL A 24 -0.79 -3.94 -1.89
CA VAL A 24 -1.06 -2.60 -1.35
C VAL A 24 -1.37 -1.65 -2.50
N VAL A 25 -2.46 -0.90 -2.36
CA VAL A 25 -2.83 0.19 -3.27
C VAL A 25 -2.54 1.49 -2.54
N VAL A 26 -1.71 2.34 -3.15
CA VAL A 26 -1.35 3.64 -2.59
C VAL A 26 -2.23 4.69 -3.25
N MET A 27 -2.84 5.53 -2.43
CA MET A 27 -3.65 6.66 -2.86
C MET A 27 -3.01 7.97 -2.40
N SER A 28 -2.98 8.97 -3.27
CA SER A 28 -2.53 10.32 -2.97
C SER A 28 -3.33 11.33 -3.81
N ASN A 29 -3.74 12.45 -3.21
CA ASN A 29 -4.60 13.47 -3.85
C ASN A 29 -5.84 12.91 -4.56
N GLY A 30 -6.54 11.97 -3.91
CA GLY A 30 -7.77 11.36 -4.45
C GLY A 30 -7.55 10.43 -5.65
N LYS A 31 -6.31 10.11 -5.99
CA LYS A 31 -5.95 9.21 -7.10
C LYS A 31 -5.15 8.03 -6.60
N ILE A 32 -5.27 6.89 -7.27
CA ILE A 32 -4.36 5.76 -7.06
C ILE A 32 -3.03 6.09 -7.74
N THR A 33 -1.96 6.10 -6.98
CA THR A 33 -0.60 6.43 -7.45
C THR A 33 0.30 5.21 -7.58
N GLY A 34 -0.06 4.09 -6.97
CA GLY A 34 0.71 2.86 -7.06
C GLY A 34 -0.08 1.62 -6.65
N CYS A 35 0.27 0.49 -7.25
CA CYS A 35 -0.22 -0.83 -6.89
C CYS A 35 1.00 -1.74 -6.74
N LEU A 36 1.28 -2.21 -5.53
CA LEU A 36 2.46 -3.02 -5.20
C LEU A 36 2.03 -4.43 -4.83
N SER A 37 2.60 -5.44 -5.49
CA SER A 37 2.55 -6.83 -5.05
C SER A 37 3.55 -7.06 -3.91
N ARG A 38 3.42 -8.19 -3.21
CA ARG A 38 4.33 -8.60 -2.13
C ARG A 38 5.81 -8.51 -2.49
N GLU A 39 6.23 -8.88 -3.71
CA GLU A 39 7.65 -8.82 -4.09
C GLU A 39 8.17 -7.39 -4.21
N GLY A 40 7.29 -6.43 -4.48
CA GLY A 40 7.60 -5.01 -4.61
C GLY A 40 7.27 -4.18 -3.37
N LEU A 41 6.82 -4.80 -2.28
CA LEU A 41 6.26 -4.09 -1.14
C LEU A 41 7.35 -3.64 -0.16
N THR A 42 7.95 -2.49 -0.46
CA THR A 42 8.96 -1.84 0.39
C THR A 42 8.47 -0.47 0.86
N GLN A 43 8.90 -0.04 2.05
CA GLN A 43 8.58 1.29 2.59
C GLN A 43 8.95 2.41 1.61
N GLU A 44 10.13 2.35 0.99
CA GLU A 44 10.60 3.35 0.04
C GLU A 44 9.65 3.52 -1.16
N LYS A 45 9.26 2.42 -1.80
CA LYS A 45 8.31 2.44 -2.92
C LYS A 45 6.92 2.95 -2.51
N ILE A 46 6.44 2.57 -1.32
CA ILE A 46 5.15 3.08 -0.82
C ILE A 46 5.23 4.59 -0.64
N MET A 47 6.28 5.08 0.01
CA MET A 47 6.49 6.51 0.23
C MET A 47 6.63 7.27 -1.09
N HIS A 48 7.37 6.72 -2.05
CA HIS A 48 7.49 7.30 -3.39
C HIS A 48 6.13 7.53 -4.05
N HIS A 49 5.23 6.54 -4.01
CA HIS A 49 3.87 6.69 -4.55
C HIS A 49 2.99 7.62 -3.70
N ALA A 50 3.17 7.65 -2.38
CA ALA A 50 2.37 8.50 -1.48
C ALA A 50 2.73 9.99 -1.65
N THR A 51 3.99 10.31 -1.93
CA THR A 51 4.51 11.68 -2.02
C THR A 51 4.71 12.18 -3.45
N GLN A 52 4.36 11.39 -4.48
CA GLN A 52 4.53 11.76 -5.90
C GLN A 52 3.92 13.13 -6.27
N PHE A 53 2.90 13.60 -5.53
CA PHE A 53 2.29 14.91 -5.74
C PHE A 53 2.71 15.99 -4.73
N VAL A 54 3.56 15.66 -3.76
CA VAL A 54 4.03 16.56 -2.69
C VAL A 54 5.42 17.12 -3.03
N THR A 55 5.65 17.41 -4.31
CA THR A 55 6.85 18.17 -4.73
C THR A 55 6.43 19.63 -4.90
N THR A 56 6.48 20.38 -3.81
CA THR A 56 6.46 21.86 -3.77
C THR A 56 7.30 22.30 -2.59
#